data_AF-A0A819JDB3-F1
#
_entry.id   AF-A0A819JDB3-F1
#
_cell.length_a   1.000
_cell.length_b   1.000
_cell.length_c   1.000
_cell.angle_alpha   90.00
_cell.angle_beta   90.00
_cell.angle_gamma   90.00
#
_symmetry.space_group_name_H-M   'P 1'
#
loop_
_entity.id
_entity.type
_entity.pdbx_description
1 polymer ?
#
loop_
_entity_poly.entity_id
_entity_poly.type
_entity_poly.pdbx_seq_one_letter_code
_entity_poly.pdbx_strand_id
1 'polypeptide(L)'
;MENDQVNQIEKVITNGISETKHSKSKKQINHYNDVSYIPDYLKVSNRIFKKMLINSLEGAKEIVKQLNSKEKINYIRQFAYLIHYVFYVQLQESQWKYYYDIGMQENIWYRRVSKKWASMNSMNYTYGRSKTLIEQRLKTIQRQLQQASQALHQFANEPLPQCLSEMNPQLDFTTLSAMVTAVVRKGQHK
;
A
#
# COMPACT_ATOMS: atom_id res chain seq x y z
N MET A 1 6.09 22.11 -14.15
CA MET A 1 5.12 21.66 -13.13
C MET A 1 4.75 20.18 -13.28
N GLU A 2 4.52 19.66 -14.50
CA GLU A 2 4.21 18.22 -14.74
C GLU A 2 5.30 17.24 -14.24
N ASN A 3 6.58 17.60 -14.42
CA ASN A 3 7.71 16.74 -14.02
C ASN A 3 7.84 16.53 -12.50
N ASP A 4 7.34 17.46 -11.68
CA ASP A 4 7.53 17.39 -10.21
C ASP A 4 6.52 16.44 -9.56
N GLN A 5 5.32 16.29 -10.12
CA GLN A 5 4.29 15.38 -9.61
C GLN A 5 4.65 13.91 -9.92
N VAL A 6 5.15 13.65 -11.13
CA VAL A 6 5.61 12.30 -11.55
C VAL A 6 6.75 11.82 -10.66
N ASN A 7 7.77 12.65 -10.44
CA ASN A 7 8.89 12.34 -9.55
C ASN A 7 8.46 12.08 -8.10
N GLN A 8 7.36 12.68 -7.64
CA GLN A 8 6.81 12.46 -6.29
C GLN A 8 6.04 11.14 -6.18
N ILE A 9 5.28 10.76 -7.21
CA ILE A 9 4.62 9.45 -7.25
C ILE A 9 5.66 8.35 -7.29
N GLU A 10 6.71 8.50 -8.09
CA GLU A 10 7.81 7.54 -8.12
C GLU A 10 8.46 7.39 -6.75
N LYS A 11 8.62 8.50 -5.99
CA LYS A 11 9.05 8.43 -4.60
C LYS A 11 8.04 7.71 -3.70
N VAL A 12 6.74 7.91 -3.86
CA VAL A 12 5.70 7.20 -3.06
C VAL A 12 5.71 5.70 -3.36
N ILE A 13 5.76 5.33 -4.65
CA ILE A 13 5.86 3.95 -5.11
C ILE A 13 7.15 3.31 -4.57
N THR A 14 8.28 4.02 -4.64
CA THR A 14 9.59 3.50 -4.20
C THR A 14 9.68 3.40 -2.67
N ASN A 15 9.11 4.37 -1.93
CA ASN A 15 9.19 4.45 -0.47
C ASN A 15 8.12 3.62 0.27
N GLY A 16 7.20 2.96 -0.45
CA GLY A 16 6.28 1.99 0.15
C GLY A 16 7.02 0.85 0.89
N ILE A 17 8.29 0.60 0.55
CA ILE A 17 9.09 -0.52 1.07
C ILE A 17 10.27 -0.06 1.95
N SER A 18 10.84 1.13 1.74
CA SER A 18 12.15 1.50 2.30
C SER A 18 12.23 1.57 3.83
N GLU A 19 11.13 1.81 4.55
CA GLU A 19 11.14 1.91 6.02
C GLU A 19 10.89 0.59 6.75
N THR A 20 10.56 -0.51 6.04
CA THR A 20 10.53 -1.85 6.65
C THR A 20 11.91 -2.53 6.67
N LYS A 21 12.93 -1.92 6.03
CA LYS A 21 14.28 -2.48 5.89
C LYS A 21 15.27 -2.08 7.00
N HIS A 22 14.85 -1.32 8.02
CA HIS A 22 15.69 -0.96 9.17
C HIS A 22 15.07 -1.36 10.50
N SER A 23 14.94 -2.67 10.71
CA SER A 23 14.97 -3.24 12.06
C SER A 23 15.90 -4.45 12.04
N LYS A 24 17.22 -4.19 12.13
CA LYS A 24 18.19 -5.19 12.59
C LYS A 24 17.96 -5.40 14.08
N SER A 25 16.94 -6.17 14.41
CA SER A 25 16.72 -6.71 15.74
C SER A 25 16.23 -8.15 15.56
N LYS A 26 17.07 -9.10 15.98
CA LYS A 26 16.75 -10.53 16.05
C LYS A 26 15.60 -10.74 17.05
N LYS A 27 14.35 -10.39 16.69
CA LYS A 27 13.09 -10.73 17.42
C LYS A 27 11.77 -10.23 16.77
N GLN A 28 11.68 -9.99 15.46
CA GLN A 28 10.45 -9.52 14.80
C GLN A 28 10.00 -10.36 13.58
N ILE A 29 9.79 -11.68 13.73
CA ILE A 29 9.26 -12.53 12.64
C ILE A 29 7.75 -12.87 12.82
N ASN A 30 7.04 -12.22 13.74
CA ASN A 30 5.66 -12.59 14.09
C ASN A 30 4.55 -11.69 13.52
N HIS A 31 4.76 -10.96 12.43
CA HIS A 31 3.72 -10.04 11.91
C HIS A 31 3.54 -10.02 10.39
N TYR A 32 3.60 -11.19 9.74
CA TYR A 32 3.17 -11.34 8.32
C TYR A 32 1.86 -12.12 8.17
N ASN A 33 1.17 -12.45 9.27
CA ASN A 33 0.00 -13.33 9.24
C ASN A 33 -1.32 -12.62 8.91
N ASP A 34 -1.35 -11.30 8.73
CA ASP A 34 -2.61 -10.59 8.49
C ASP A 34 -2.51 -9.56 7.36
N VAL A 35 -2.21 -10.03 6.16
CA VAL A 35 -2.38 -9.21 4.93
C VAL A 35 -3.85 -9.20 4.50
N SER A 36 -4.81 -9.42 5.40
CA SER A 36 -6.18 -9.78 5.02
C SER A 36 -7.14 -8.59 4.87
N TYR A 37 -6.79 -7.40 5.39
CA TYR A 37 -7.73 -6.29 5.43
C TYR A 37 -7.22 -5.06 4.68
N ILE A 38 -7.70 -4.89 3.46
CA ILE A 38 -7.73 -3.58 2.80
C ILE A 38 -8.99 -2.88 3.31
N PRO A 39 -8.92 -1.86 4.19
CA PRO A 39 -10.03 -0.92 4.36
C PRO A 39 -10.49 -0.44 2.99
N ASP A 40 -11.71 -0.84 2.63
CA ASP A 40 -12.37 -0.40 1.42
C ASP A 40 -12.82 1.06 1.64
N TYR A 41 -11.92 2.00 1.33
CA TYR A 41 -12.18 3.42 1.49
C TYR A 41 -13.39 3.89 0.68
N LEU A 42 -13.82 3.12 -0.34
CA LEU A 42 -15.02 3.38 -1.14
C LEU A 42 -16.32 3.08 -0.37
N LYS A 43 -16.26 2.22 0.66
CA LYS A 43 -17.42 1.84 1.47
C LYS A 43 -17.55 2.59 2.78
N VAL A 44 -16.55 3.36 3.20
CA VAL A 44 -16.62 4.16 4.43
C VAL A 44 -17.37 5.47 4.21
N SER A 45 -18.20 5.85 5.20
CA SER A 45 -18.93 7.12 5.15
C SER A 45 -17.98 8.32 5.07
N ASN A 46 -18.43 9.41 4.45
CA ASN A 46 -17.66 10.66 4.37
C ASN A 46 -17.15 11.14 5.74
N ARG A 47 -17.97 11.00 6.78
CA ARG A 47 -17.62 11.36 8.16
C ARG A 47 -16.47 10.52 8.70
N ILE A 48 -16.53 9.20 8.48
CA ILE A 48 -15.48 8.26 8.92
C ILE A 48 -14.19 8.54 8.16
N PHE A 49 -14.26 8.68 6.84
CA PHE A 49 -13.09 8.96 6.00
C PHE A 49 -12.37 10.25 6.41
N LYS A 50 -13.12 11.34 6.64
CA LYS A 50 -12.56 12.59 7.18
C LYS A 50 -11.89 12.41 8.54
N LYS A 51 -12.47 11.61 9.43
CA LYS A 51 -11.88 11.30 10.74
C LYS A 51 -10.56 10.54 10.58
N MET A 52 -10.47 9.62 9.62
CA MET A 52 -9.23 8.91 9.30
C MET A 52 -8.14 9.89 8.82
N LEU A 53 -8.49 10.83 7.94
CA LEU A 53 -7.58 11.88 7.47
C LEU A 53 -7.09 12.78 8.61
N ILE A 54 -7.99 13.28 9.46
CA ILE A 54 -7.61 14.12 10.63
C ILE A 54 -6.65 13.38 11.56
N ASN A 55 -6.90 12.09 11.79
CA ASN A 55 -6.09 11.30 12.69
C ASN A 55 -4.75 10.89 12.09
N SER A 56 -4.53 11.09 10.78
CA SER A 56 -3.34 10.60 10.09
C SER A 56 -2.16 11.56 10.14
N LEU A 57 -2.40 12.86 10.04
CA LEU A 57 -1.37 13.90 9.97
C LEU A 57 -1.71 15.05 10.93
N GLU A 58 -0.71 15.46 11.71
CA GLU A 58 -0.80 16.64 12.57
C GLU A 58 -0.99 17.90 11.73
N GLY A 59 -1.98 18.74 12.07
CA GLY A 59 -2.35 19.90 11.25
C GLY A 59 -3.36 19.64 10.11
N ALA A 60 -3.73 18.38 9.84
CA ALA A 60 -4.72 18.04 8.79
C ALA A 60 -6.15 18.58 9.03
N LYS A 61 -6.45 19.06 10.25
CA LYS A 61 -7.78 19.56 10.62
C LYS A 61 -8.29 20.66 9.69
N GLU A 62 -7.44 21.63 9.37
CA GLU A 62 -7.84 22.77 8.54
C GLU A 62 -8.07 22.39 7.08
N ILE A 63 -7.25 21.46 6.55
CA ILE A 63 -7.42 20.90 5.20
C ILE A 63 -8.71 20.07 5.13
N VAL A 64 -8.98 19.22 6.13
CA VAL A 64 -10.17 18.35 6.14
C VAL A 64 -11.48 19.14 6.29
N LYS A 65 -11.46 20.29 6.97
CA LYS A 65 -12.62 21.20 7.03
C LYS A 65 -13.04 21.68 5.64
N GLN A 66 -12.08 21.90 4.74
CA GLN A 66 -12.32 22.39 3.39
C GLN A 66 -12.80 21.31 2.40
N LEU A 67 -12.80 20.04 2.82
CA LEU A 67 -13.41 18.92 2.08
C LEU A 67 -14.94 18.96 2.20
N ASN A 68 -15.56 20.09 1.86
CA ASN A 68 -16.98 20.36 2.07
C ASN A 68 -17.89 19.78 0.98
N SER A 69 -17.34 19.38 -0.17
CA SER A 69 -18.10 18.76 -1.26
C SER A 69 -17.86 17.26 -1.37
N LYS A 70 -18.86 16.53 -1.90
CA LYS A 70 -18.74 15.09 -2.18
C LYS A 70 -17.62 14.81 -3.19
N GLU A 71 -17.45 15.70 -4.17
CA GLU A 71 -16.45 15.61 -5.22
C GLU A 71 -15.02 15.63 -4.66
N LYS A 72 -14.69 16.62 -3.82
CA LYS A 72 -13.39 16.73 -3.13
C LYS A 72 -13.08 15.47 -2.31
N ILE A 73 -14.07 14.99 -1.57
CA ILE A 73 -13.94 13.79 -0.74
C ILE A 73 -13.71 12.55 -1.62
N ASN A 74 -14.45 12.42 -2.72
CA ASN A 74 -14.32 11.30 -3.65
C ASN A 74 -12.94 11.27 -4.32
N TYR A 75 -12.41 12.42 -4.73
CA TYR A 75 -11.08 12.51 -5.32
C TYR A 75 -9.99 12.01 -4.35
N ILE A 76 -9.95 12.57 -3.13
CA ILE A 76 -8.97 12.17 -2.12
C ILE A 76 -9.12 10.69 -1.74
N ARG A 77 -10.35 10.19 -1.71
CA ARG A 77 -10.65 8.79 -1.44
C ARG A 77 -10.16 7.85 -2.54
N GLN A 78 -10.36 8.21 -3.80
CA GLN A 78 -9.83 7.44 -4.93
C GLN A 78 -8.31 7.40 -4.88
N PHE A 79 -7.68 8.53 -4.59
CA PHE A 79 -6.22 8.59 -4.41
C PHE A 79 -5.74 7.70 -3.26
N ALA A 80 -6.44 7.72 -2.12
CA ALA A 80 -6.14 6.85 -0.99
C ALA A 80 -6.31 5.36 -1.27
N TYR A 81 -7.32 5.02 -2.05
CA TYR A 81 -7.51 3.66 -2.54
C TYR A 81 -6.35 3.22 -3.43
N LEU A 82 -5.93 4.04 -4.40
CA LEU A 82 -4.84 3.70 -5.33
C LEU A 82 -3.51 3.53 -4.60
N ILE A 83 -3.14 4.45 -3.70
CA ILE A 83 -1.91 4.34 -2.90
C ILE A 83 -1.94 3.06 -2.05
N HIS A 84 -3.07 2.79 -1.39
CA HIS A 84 -3.19 1.59 -0.59
C HIS A 84 -3.09 0.32 -1.42
N TYR A 85 -3.73 0.28 -2.58
CA TYR A 85 -3.65 -0.86 -3.47
C TYR A 85 -2.22 -1.12 -3.93
N VAL A 86 -1.45 -0.08 -4.28
CA VAL A 86 -0.02 -0.21 -4.58
C VAL A 86 0.74 -0.83 -3.42
N PHE A 87 0.62 -0.28 -2.20
CA PHE A 87 1.34 -0.80 -1.04
C PHE A 87 0.94 -2.23 -0.69
N TYR A 88 -0.35 -2.55 -0.82
CA TYR A 88 -0.85 -3.90 -0.61
C TYR A 88 -0.22 -4.89 -1.58
N VAL A 89 -0.21 -4.57 -2.89
CA VAL A 89 0.38 -5.45 -3.90
C VAL A 89 1.90 -5.57 -3.71
N GLN A 90 2.60 -4.51 -3.31
CA GLN A 90 4.03 -4.56 -2.96
C GLN A 90 4.31 -5.46 -1.74
N LEU A 91 3.45 -5.40 -0.72
CA LEU A 91 3.55 -6.27 0.44
C LEU A 91 3.35 -7.73 0.05
N GLN A 92 2.34 -8.02 -0.79
CA GLN A 92 2.16 -9.35 -1.36
C GLN A 92 3.41 -9.79 -2.15
N GLU A 93 3.96 -8.93 -3.00
CA GLU A 93 5.16 -9.26 -3.76
C GLU A 93 6.31 -9.65 -2.83
N SER A 94 6.55 -8.86 -1.79
CA SER A 94 7.60 -9.10 -0.80
C SER A 94 7.40 -10.43 -0.07
N GLN A 95 6.18 -10.74 0.35
CA GLN A 95 5.84 -11.98 1.04
C GLN A 95 6.04 -13.20 0.13
N TRP A 96 5.55 -13.15 -1.12
CA TRP A 96 5.68 -14.28 -2.04
C TRP A 96 7.12 -14.46 -2.55
N LYS A 97 7.89 -13.38 -2.69
CA LYS A 97 9.34 -13.45 -2.96
C LYS A 97 10.08 -14.12 -1.81
N TYR A 98 9.79 -13.73 -0.57
CA TYR A 98 10.37 -14.38 0.61
C TYR A 98 10.11 -15.90 0.63
N TYR A 99 8.89 -16.34 0.31
CA TYR A 99 8.59 -17.77 0.18
C TYR A 99 9.35 -18.44 -0.96
N TYR A 100 9.50 -17.74 -2.09
CA TYR A 100 10.29 -18.25 -3.20
C TYR A 100 11.75 -18.47 -2.81
N ASP A 101 12.33 -17.47 -2.14
CA ASP A 101 13.73 -17.45 -1.73
C ASP A 101 14.03 -18.54 -0.69
N ILE A 102 13.18 -18.70 0.32
CA ILE A 102 13.26 -19.83 1.26
C ILE A 102 13.17 -21.15 0.53
N GLY A 103 12.23 -21.25 -0.41
CA GLY A 103 12.09 -22.34 -1.35
C GLY A 103 13.40 -22.83 -1.94
N MET A 104 14.15 -21.86 -2.48
CA MET A 104 15.44 -22.07 -3.14
C MET A 104 16.56 -22.36 -2.16
N GLN A 105 16.67 -21.59 -1.06
CA GLN A 105 17.75 -21.69 -0.07
C GLN A 105 17.70 -23.01 0.70
N GLU A 106 16.50 -23.43 1.11
CA GLU A 106 16.28 -24.60 1.96
C GLU A 106 15.95 -25.85 1.14
N ASN A 107 15.95 -25.73 -0.19
CA ASN A 107 15.67 -26.80 -1.15
C ASN A 107 14.34 -27.54 -0.88
N ILE A 108 13.33 -26.79 -0.44
CA ILE A 108 12.04 -27.35 0.02
C ILE A 108 11.08 -27.62 -1.13
N TRP A 109 11.42 -27.22 -2.36
CA TRP A 109 10.62 -27.53 -3.55
C TRP A 109 10.57 -29.02 -3.88
N TYR A 110 11.61 -29.76 -3.48
CA TYR A 110 11.78 -31.18 -3.80
C TYR A 110 11.66 -32.08 -2.56
N ARG A 111 11.33 -31.50 -1.39
CA ARG A 111 11.33 -32.20 -0.10
C ARG A 111 10.10 -31.84 0.71
N ARG A 112 9.60 -32.81 1.48
CA ARG A 112 8.55 -32.53 2.47
C ARG A 112 9.16 -31.77 3.64
N VAL A 113 8.60 -30.61 3.96
CA VAL A 113 8.90 -29.88 5.21
C VAL A 113 7.87 -30.24 6.27
N SER A 114 8.20 -30.07 7.55
CA SER A 114 7.23 -30.27 8.63
C SER A 114 6.33 -29.03 8.78
N LYS A 115 5.10 -29.22 9.28
CA LYS A 115 4.20 -28.08 9.62
C LYS A 115 4.85 -27.12 10.63
N LYS A 116 5.61 -27.66 11.60
CA LYS A 116 6.35 -26.86 12.59
C LYS A 116 7.38 -25.95 11.92
N TRP A 117 8.17 -26.51 11.00
CA TRP A 117 9.15 -25.74 10.24
C TRP A 117 8.48 -24.66 9.38
N ALA A 118 7.35 -24.99 8.72
CA ALA A 118 6.60 -24.03 7.94
C ALA A 118 6.07 -22.87 8.81
N SER A 119 5.60 -23.18 10.03
CA SER A 119 5.17 -22.15 10.98
C SER A 119 6.31 -21.28 11.49
N MET A 120 7.50 -21.83 11.71
CA MET A 120 8.68 -21.05 12.13
C MET A 120 9.15 -20.08 11.04
N ASN A 121 8.83 -20.37 9.78
CA ASN A 121 9.19 -19.55 8.62
C ASN A 121 8.00 -18.75 8.08
N SER A 122 6.89 -18.65 8.81
CA SER A 122 5.68 -17.92 8.39
C SER A 122 5.11 -18.38 7.05
N MET A 123 5.26 -19.67 6.72
CA MET A 123 4.82 -20.32 5.47
C MET A 123 3.53 -21.13 5.63
N ASN A 124 2.76 -20.91 6.69
CA ASN A 124 1.58 -21.74 7.01
C ASN A 124 0.57 -21.85 5.84
N TYR A 125 0.38 -20.78 5.07
CA TYR A 125 -0.56 -20.72 3.95
C TYR A 125 0.03 -21.17 2.61
N THR A 126 1.35 -21.18 2.48
CA THR A 126 2.09 -21.58 1.27
C THR A 126 2.78 -22.94 1.41
N TYR A 127 2.63 -23.57 2.58
CA TYR A 127 3.09 -24.91 2.86
C TYR A 127 2.61 -25.93 1.82
N GLY A 128 3.55 -26.71 1.29
CA GLY A 128 3.27 -27.77 0.31
C GLY A 128 2.85 -27.27 -1.08
N ARG A 129 2.90 -25.96 -1.33
CA ARG A 129 2.67 -25.41 -2.68
C ARG A 129 3.89 -25.69 -3.56
N SER A 130 3.65 -26.00 -4.83
CA SER A 130 4.72 -26.23 -5.80
C SER A 130 5.43 -24.94 -6.19
N LYS A 131 6.70 -25.06 -6.59
CA LYS A 131 7.50 -23.94 -7.13
C LYS A 131 6.76 -23.23 -8.28
N THR A 132 6.22 -24.00 -9.22
CA THR A 132 5.49 -23.47 -10.39
C THR A 132 4.30 -22.62 -9.98
N LEU A 133 3.56 -23.01 -8.94
CA LEU A 133 2.41 -22.23 -8.45
C LEU A 133 2.87 -20.89 -7.85
N ILE A 134 3.96 -20.91 -7.08
CA ILE A 134 4.54 -19.70 -6.48
C ILE A 134 5.02 -18.74 -7.57
N GLU A 135 5.71 -19.25 -8.60
CA GLU A 135 6.15 -18.46 -9.77
C GLU A 135 4.99 -17.88 -10.56
N GLN A 136 3.93 -18.66 -10.81
CA GLN A 136 2.71 -18.16 -11.44
C GLN A 136 2.07 -17.05 -10.62
N ARG A 137 2.02 -17.19 -9.29
CA ARG A 137 1.47 -16.17 -8.40
C ARG A 137 2.31 -14.89 -8.44
N LEU A 138 3.64 -15.00 -8.41
CA LEU A 138 4.55 -13.86 -8.55
C LEU A 138 4.34 -13.13 -9.88
N LYS A 139 4.20 -13.83 -11.00
CA LYS A 139 3.88 -13.22 -12.31
C LYS A 139 2.54 -12.49 -12.31
N THR A 140 1.55 -12.98 -11.57
CA THR A 140 0.26 -12.29 -11.43
C THR A 140 0.40 -11.04 -10.57
N ILE A 141 1.13 -11.11 -9.46
CA ILE A 141 1.38 -9.97 -8.58
C ILE A 141 2.15 -8.86 -9.33
N GLN A 142 3.16 -9.22 -10.13
CA GLN A 142 3.91 -8.26 -10.96
C GLN A 142 2.99 -7.51 -11.94
N ARG A 143 2.08 -8.22 -12.61
CA ARG A 143 1.08 -7.60 -13.49
C ARG A 143 0.14 -6.67 -12.71
N GLN A 144 -0.32 -7.09 -11.53
CA GLN A 144 -1.15 -6.25 -10.67
C GLN A 144 -0.40 -4.99 -10.21
N LEU A 145 0.90 -5.11 -9.89
CA LEU A 145 1.71 -3.97 -9.47
C LEU A 145 1.91 -2.98 -10.60
N GLN A 146 2.16 -3.47 -11.82
CA GLN A 146 2.26 -2.64 -13.01
C GLN A 146 0.94 -1.88 -13.27
N GLN A 147 -0.19 -2.58 -13.22
CA GLN A 147 -1.52 -1.97 -13.39
C GLN A 147 -1.83 -0.93 -12.30
N ALA A 148 -1.53 -1.24 -11.03
CA ALA A 148 -1.75 -0.33 -9.91
C ALA A 148 -0.89 0.93 -10.03
N SER A 149 0.38 0.77 -10.41
CA SER A 149 1.31 1.89 -10.60
C SER A 149 0.89 2.77 -11.78
N GLN A 150 0.49 2.16 -12.90
CA GLN A 150 -0.04 2.88 -14.06
C GLN A 150 -1.31 3.66 -13.71
N ALA A 151 -2.25 3.07 -12.98
CA ALA A 151 -3.47 3.75 -12.54
C ALA A 151 -3.15 4.95 -11.61
N LEU A 152 -2.17 4.80 -10.72
CA LEU A 152 -1.72 5.89 -9.86
C LEU A 152 -1.04 7.03 -10.65
N HIS A 153 -0.21 6.69 -11.64
CA HIS A 153 0.41 7.66 -12.54
C HIS A 153 -0.64 8.41 -13.38
N GLN A 154 -1.62 7.70 -13.93
CA GLN A 154 -2.72 8.30 -14.68
C GLN A 154 -3.51 9.27 -13.80
N PHE A 155 -3.90 8.84 -12.60
CA PHE A 155 -4.67 9.67 -11.66
C PHE A 155 -3.95 10.97 -11.28
N ALA A 156 -2.64 10.95 -11.19
CA ALA A 156 -1.87 12.13 -10.81
C ALA A 156 -1.52 13.06 -11.98
N ASN A 157 -1.49 12.52 -13.20
CA ASN A 157 -1.35 13.33 -14.42
C ASN A 157 -2.70 13.91 -14.87
N GLU A 158 -3.82 13.43 -14.32
CA GLU A 158 -5.11 14.07 -14.52
C GLU A 158 -5.11 15.46 -13.88
N PRO A 159 -5.60 16.49 -14.59
CA PRO A 159 -5.70 17.83 -14.04
C PRO A 159 -6.56 17.79 -12.77
N LEU A 160 -6.07 18.42 -11.71
CA LEU A 160 -6.81 18.57 -10.46
C LEU A 160 -8.21 19.13 -10.76
N PRO A 161 -9.28 18.46 -10.27
CA PRO A 161 -10.62 19.00 -10.37
C PRO A 161 -10.67 20.46 -9.92
N GLN A 162 -11.36 21.30 -10.69
CA GLN A 162 -11.45 22.74 -10.42
C GLN A 162 -11.91 23.04 -8.99
N CYS A 163 -12.75 22.16 -8.42
CA CYS A 163 -13.21 22.25 -7.04
C CYS A 163 -12.07 22.15 -5.99
N LEU A 164 -10.96 21.46 -6.28
CA LEU A 164 -9.78 21.37 -5.39
C LEU A 164 -8.86 22.58 -5.55
N SER A 165 -8.81 23.17 -6.74
CA SER A 165 -8.05 24.40 -7.03
C SER A 165 -8.53 25.60 -6.21
N GLU A 166 -9.78 25.57 -5.75
CA GLU A 166 -10.41 26.61 -4.92
C GLU A 166 -10.17 26.46 -3.40
N MET A 167 -9.39 25.46 -2.97
CA MET A 167 -9.02 25.30 -1.54
C MET A 167 -7.98 26.35 -1.13
N ASN A 168 -8.06 26.84 0.13
CA ASN A 168 -7.14 27.83 0.68
C ASN A 168 -6.69 27.46 2.11
N PRO A 169 -5.43 27.04 2.34
CA PRO A 169 -4.32 27.06 1.38
C PRO A 169 -4.53 26.04 0.26
N GLN A 170 -3.98 26.34 -0.91
CA GLN A 170 -4.04 25.48 -2.08
C GLN A 170 -3.46 24.11 -1.70
N LEU A 171 -4.26 23.06 -1.88
CA LEU A 171 -3.82 21.71 -1.57
C LEU A 171 -2.84 21.26 -2.65
N ASP A 172 -1.54 21.28 -2.33
CA ASP A 172 -0.55 20.69 -3.21
C ASP A 172 -0.60 19.15 -3.13
N PHE A 173 -0.14 18.52 -4.22
CA PHE A 173 -0.12 17.06 -4.34
C PHE A 173 0.79 16.41 -3.30
N THR A 174 1.83 17.11 -2.87
CA THR A 174 2.79 16.64 -1.86
C THR A 174 2.13 16.43 -0.50
N THR A 175 1.36 17.41 -0.05
CA THR A 175 0.63 17.39 1.21
C THR A 175 -0.47 16.34 1.17
N LEU A 176 -1.21 16.27 0.05
CA LEU A 176 -2.22 15.24 -0.17
C LEU A 176 -1.63 13.83 -0.12
N SER A 177 -0.51 13.61 -0.82
CA SER A 177 0.21 12.34 -0.85
C SER A 177 0.72 11.92 0.53
N ALA A 178 1.30 12.86 1.29
CA ALA A 178 1.75 12.60 2.66
C ALA A 178 0.58 12.23 3.59
N MET A 179 -0.53 12.97 3.54
CA MET A 179 -1.73 12.70 4.33
C MET A 179 -2.30 11.31 4.02
N VAL A 180 -2.48 11.02 2.74
CA VAL A 180 -3.04 9.75 2.29
C VAL A 180 -2.13 8.58 2.65
N THR A 181 -0.83 8.70 2.40
CA THR A 181 0.18 7.70 2.76
C THR A 181 0.14 7.42 4.27
N ALA A 182 0.00 8.46 5.10
CA ALA A 182 -0.12 8.30 6.55
C ALA A 182 -1.41 7.58 6.97
N VAL A 183 -2.56 7.86 6.32
CA VAL A 183 -3.82 7.11 6.56
C VAL A 183 -3.62 5.63 6.26
N VAL A 184 -3.06 5.34 5.08
CA VAL A 184 -2.86 3.98 4.60
C VAL A 184 -1.95 3.20 5.54
N ARG A 185 -0.81 3.79 5.93
CA ARG A 185 0.13 3.17 6.87
C ARG A 185 -0.51 2.92 8.25
N LYS A 186 -1.24 3.89 8.81
CA LYS A 186 -1.97 3.68 10.08
C LYS A 186 -3.05 2.62 9.97
N GLY A 187 -3.61 2.40 8.78
CA GLY A 187 -4.55 1.32 8.50
C GLY A 187 -3.89 -0.06 8.45
N GLN A 188 -2.64 -0.14 8.01
CA GLN A 188 -1.88 -1.40 7.86
C GLN A 188 -1.21 -1.88 9.16
N HIS A 189 -1.02 -1.01 10.15
CA HIS A 189 -0.37 -1.32 11.44
C HIS A 189 -1.35 -1.59 12.60
N LYS A 190 -2.62 -1.91 12.31
CA LYS A 190 -3.61 -2.30 13.33
C LYS A 190 -3.68 -3.81 13.47
#